data_AF-X1HN76-F1
#
_entry.id   AF-X1HN76-F1
#
_cell.length_a   1.000
_cell.length_b   1.000
_cell.length_c   1.000
_cell.angle_alpha   90.00
_cell.angle_beta   90.00
_cell.angle_gamma   90.00
#
_symmetry.space_group_name_H-M   'P 1'
#
loop_
_entity.id
_entity.type
_entity.pdbx_description
1 polymer ?
#
loop_
_entity_poly.entity_id
_entity_poly.type
_entity_poly.pdbx_seq_one_letter_code
_entity_poly.pdbx_strand_id
1 'polypeptide(L)'
;MSIEAIAKLGKETILCEVSFPSSTTPLLPIHEVTGYPFTLEGQAEWVHDLLRMAEINPHINTVFYFYPDNYIVEDCGAASLFINDEHPKPAIYEFLEFQNSDLPLKTNPSEN
;
A
#
# COMPACT_ATOMS: atom_id res chain seq x y z
N MET A 1 -17.51 1.58 -9.64
CA MET A 1 -17.17 2.44 -10.81
C MET A 1 -15.73 2.11 -11.18
N SER A 2 -15.44 1.74 -12.43
CA SER A 2 -14.07 1.34 -12.82
C SER A 2 -13.17 2.57 -13.00
N ILE A 3 -11.85 2.37 -12.92
CA ILE A 3 -10.84 3.40 -13.22
C ILE A 3 -11.08 4.01 -14.60
N GLU A 4 -11.44 3.20 -15.60
CA GLU A 4 -11.77 3.66 -16.96
C GLU A 4 -12.98 4.60 -17.01
N ALA A 5 -14.00 4.36 -16.17
CA ALA A 5 -15.18 5.22 -16.13
C ALA A 5 -14.83 6.60 -15.57
N ILE A 6 -13.94 6.67 -14.58
CA ILE A 6 -13.42 7.92 -14.02
C ILE A 6 -12.54 8.64 -15.06
N ALA A 7 -11.67 7.91 -15.75
CA ALA A 7 -10.82 8.44 -16.81
C ALA A 7 -11.63 9.09 -17.95
N LYS A 8 -12.75 8.46 -18.38
CA LYS A 8 -13.66 9.02 -19.41
C LYS A 8 -14.28 10.36 -19.01
N LEU A 9 -14.32 10.69 -17.71
CA LEU A 9 -14.76 11.99 -17.20
C LEU A 9 -13.62 13.03 -17.11
N GLY A 10 -12.42 12.69 -17.59
CA GLY A 10 -11.23 13.54 -17.50
C GLY A 10 -10.74 13.71 -16.06
N LYS A 11 -10.97 12.70 -15.21
CA LYS A 11 -10.56 12.71 -13.80
C LYS A 11 -9.46 11.70 -13.56
N GLU A 12 -8.54 12.09 -12.69
CA GLU A 12 -7.53 11.20 -12.12
C GLU A 12 -8.14 10.39 -10.97
N THR A 13 -7.55 9.22 -10.71
CA THR A 13 -7.94 8.32 -9.62
C THR A 13 -6.83 8.27 -8.58
N ILE A 14 -7.23 8.24 -7.32
CA ILE A 14 -6.37 7.94 -6.17
C ILE A 14 -6.89 6.66 -5.54
N LEU A 15 -6.00 5.73 -5.23
CA LEU A 15 -6.31 4.58 -4.39
C LEU A 15 -6.09 5.01 -2.94
N CYS A 16 -7.17 5.43 -2.27
CA CYS A 16 -7.08 6.09 -0.95
C CYS A 16 -6.80 5.13 0.20
N GLU A 17 -7.25 3.88 0.10
CA GLU A 17 -7.10 2.88 1.15
C GLU A 17 -6.84 1.53 0.50
N VAL A 18 -5.61 1.05 0.63
CA VAL A 18 -5.22 -0.29 0.21
C VAL A 18 -4.41 -0.93 1.33
N SER A 19 -4.66 -2.20 1.59
CA SER A 19 -3.85 -2.98 2.51
C SER A 19 -4.04 -4.46 2.22
N PHE A 20 -3.07 -5.27 2.63
CA PHE A 20 -3.13 -6.72 2.50
C PHE A 20 -2.53 -7.35 3.74
N PRO A 21 -3.16 -8.37 4.33
CA PRO A 21 -2.70 -8.97 5.56
C PRO A 21 -1.52 -9.92 5.33
N SER A 22 -0.56 -9.90 6.24
CA SER A 22 0.57 -10.85 6.27
C SER A 22 0.28 -12.12 7.08
N SER A 23 -0.92 -12.26 7.62
CA SER A 23 -1.37 -13.41 8.41
C SER A 23 -2.89 -13.44 8.47
N THR A 24 -3.49 -14.58 8.82
CA THR A 24 -4.92 -14.65 9.09
C THR A 24 -5.29 -13.76 10.28
N THR A 25 -6.45 -13.10 10.20
CA THR A 25 -7.08 -12.44 11.35
C THR A 25 -8.47 -13.05 11.56
N PRO A 26 -8.79 -13.53 12.77
CA PRO A 26 -10.10 -14.14 13.03
C PRO A 26 -11.25 -13.11 13.09
N LEU A 27 -10.92 -11.81 13.17
CA LEU A 27 -11.89 -10.74 13.37
C LEU A 27 -12.51 -10.21 12.07
N LEU A 28 -11.88 -10.45 10.92
CA LEU A 28 -12.35 -9.98 9.63
C LEU A 28 -12.71 -11.16 8.71
N PRO A 29 -13.82 -11.09 7.96
CA PRO A 29 -14.22 -12.13 7.02
C PRO A 29 -13.41 -12.02 5.72
N ILE A 30 -12.10 -12.16 5.81
CA ILE A 30 -11.17 -12.07 4.68
C ILE A 30 -10.71 -13.44 4.22
N HIS A 31 -10.46 -13.56 2.92
CA HIS A 31 -9.99 -14.78 2.28
C HIS A 31 -8.71 -14.49 1.51
N GLU A 32 -7.82 -15.47 1.44
CA GLU A 32 -6.62 -15.36 0.61
C GLU A 32 -7.01 -15.09 -0.85
N VAL A 33 -6.25 -14.21 -1.48
CA VAL A 33 -6.35 -13.99 -2.93
C VAL A 33 -5.47 -15.04 -3.58
N THR A 34 -5.98 -15.73 -4.61
CA THR A 34 -5.19 -16.74 -5.34
C THR A 34 -3.85 -16.16 -5.79
N GLY A 35 -2.76 -16.81 -5.39
CA GLY A 35 -1.39 -16.35 -5.69
C GLY A 35 -0.74 -15.54 -4.57
N TYR A 36 -1.51 -15.02 -3.60
CA TYR A 36 -1.00 -14.21 -2.50
C TYR A 36 -1.47 -14.82 -1.16
N PRO A 37 -0.70 -15.76 -0.59
CA PRO A 37 -1.03 -16.33 0.71
C PRO A 37 -0.92 -15.26 1.81
N PHE A 38 -1.60 -15.47 2.93
CA PHE A 38 -1.47 -14.58 4.10
C PHE A 38 -0.17 -14.87 4.86
N THR A 39 0.94 -14.46 4.27
CA THR A 39 2.30 -14.50 4.82
C THR A 39 3.00 -13.15 4.62
N LEU A 40 4.20 -12.97 5.21
CA LEU A 40 5.01 -11.77 4.99
C LEU A 40 5.38 -11.60 3.51
N GLU A 41 5.72 -12.70 2.85
CA GLU A 41 6.09 -12.75 1.43
C GLU A 41 4.87 -12.48 0.55
N GLY A 42 3.73 -13.10 0.82
CA GLY A 42 2.51 -12.87 0.06
C GLY A 42 2.00 -11.43 0.18
N GLN A 43 2.17 -10.79 1.35
CA GLN A 43 1.93 -9.37 1.52
C GLN A 43 2.86 -8.52 0.64
N ALA A 44 4.16 -8.83 0.61
CA ALA A 44 5.12 -8.09 -0.19
C ALA A 44 4.84 -8.23 -1.70
N GLU A 45 4.62 -9.46 -2.18
CA GLU A 45 4.28 -9.74 -3.58
C GLU A 45 2.99 -9.01 -3.99
N TRP A 46 1.97 -9.02 -3.13
CA TRP A 46 0.72 -8.30 -3.41
C TRP A 46 0.93 -6.79 -3.48
N VAL A 47 1.73 -6.22 -2.57
CA VAL A 47 2.05 -4.79 -2.57
C VAL A 47 2.84 -4.40 -3.81
N HIS A 48 3.84 -5.19 -4.18
CA HIS A 48 4.61 -5.00 -5.41
C HIS A 48 3.70 -4.93 -6.64
N ASP A 49 2.83 -5.93 -6.82
CA ASP A 49 1.96 -6.01 -7.99
C ASP A 49 0.91 -4.88 -8.01
N LEU A 50 0.40 -4.47 -6.84
CA LEU A 50 -0.49 -3.31 -6.75
C LEU A 50 0.22 -2.03 -7.19
N LEU A 51 1.43 -1.77 -6.68
CA LEU A 51 2.20 -0.58 -7.02
C LEU A 51 2.58 -0.59 -8.50
N ARG A 52 3.00 -1.74 -9.03
CA ARG A 52 3.28 -1.91 -10.46
C ARG A 52 2.05 -1.66 -11.32
N MET A 53 0.88 -2.17 -10.91
CA MET A 53 -0.39 -1.92 -11.60
C MET A 53 -0.74 -0.42 -11.61
N ALA A 54 -0.53 0.27 -10.50
CA ALA A 54 -0.75 1.71 -10.42
C ALA A 54 0.23 2.49 -11.31
N GLU A 55 1.51 2.14 -11.30
CA GLU A 55 2.56 2.77 -12.11
C GLU A 55 2.28 2.67 -13.62
N ILE A 56 1.83 1.51 -14.10
CA ILE A 56 1.52 1.31 -15.53
C ILE A 56 0.16 1.88 -15.94
N ASN A 57 -0.68 2.28 -14.99
CA ASN A 57 -2.01 2.83 -15.26
C ASN A 57 -1.96 4.37 -15.22
N PRO A 58 -2.02 5.05 -16.37
CA PRO A 58 -1.86 6.51 -16.43
C PRO A 58 -3.01 7.29 -15.77
N HIS A 59 -4.06 6.60 -15.31
CA HIS A 59 -5.20 7.21 -14.63
C HIS A 59 -5.14 7.06 -13.11
N ILE A 60 -4.17 6.33 -12.57
CA ILE A 60 -3.90 6.26 -11.13
C ILE A 60 -2.71 7.16 -10.83
N ASN A 61 -2.94 8.22 -10.07
CA ASN A 61 -1.88 9.18 -9.73
C ASN A 61 -1.22 8.85 -8.39
N THR A 62 -1.95 8.24 -7.45
CA THR A 62 -1.44 8.02 -6.10
C THR A 62 -2.07 6.78 -5.45
N VAL A 63 -1.26 6.09 -4.65
CA VAL A 63 -1.67 4.97 -3.81
C VAL A 63 -1.32 5.29 -2.36
N PHE A 64 -2.28 5.17 -1.46
CA PHE A 64 -2.10 5.33 -0.01
C PHE A 64 -2.30 3.98 0.69
N TYR A 65 -1.23 3.48 1.31
CA TYR A 65 -1.33 2.28 2.13
C TYR A 65 -2.04 2.60 3.45
N PHE A 66 -3.06 1.81 3.78
CA PHE A 66 -3.89 2.02 4.95
C PHE A 66 -3.20 1.51 6.21
N TYR A 67 -3.01 2.39 7.19
CA TYR A 67 -2.42 2.11 8.50
C TYR A 67 -1.16 1.24 8.45
N PRO A 68 -0.09 1.71 7.78
CA PRO A 68 1.12 0.92 7.61
C PRO A 68 1.81 0.62 8.95
N ASP A 69 1.58 1.40 9.99
CA ASP A 69 2.25 1.32 11.30
C ASP A 69 1.37 0.75 12.43
N ASN A 70 0.12 0.39 12.15
CA ASN A 70 -0.83 0.01 13.21
C ASN A 70 -0.72 -1.47 13.61
N TYR A 71 0.50 -1.94 13.91
CA TYR A 71 0.80 -3.36 14.19
C TYR A 71 0.24 -3.88 15.53
N ILE A 72 -0.23 -3.00 16.42
CA ILE A 72 -0.73 -3.36 17.76
C ILE A 72 -2.22 -3.72 17.72
N VAL A 73 -2.97 -3.20 16.75
CA VAL A 73 -4.42 -3.36 16.68
C VAL A 73 -4.75 -4.76 16.14
N GLU A 74 -5.55 -5.52 16.89
CA GLU A 74 -5.80 -6.94 16.62
C GLU A 74 -6.44 -7.19 15.24
N ASP A 75 -7.29 -6.28 14.81
CA ASP A 75 -8.08 -6.34 13.59
C ASP A 75 -7.31 -5.88 12.33
N CYS A 76 -6.33 -4.97 12.46
CA CYS A 76 -5.58 -4.46 11.30
C CYS A 76 -4.05 -4.67 11.36
N GLY A 77 -3.50 -5.14 12.48
CA GLY A 77 -2.06 -5.33 12.66
C GLY A 77 -1.48 -6.41 11.74
N ALA A 78 -2.30 -7.38 11.33
CA ALA A 78 -1.94 -8.32 10.27
C ALA A 78 -1.59 -7.59 8.96
N ALA A 79 -2.28 -6.50 8.65
CA ALA A 79 -2.07 -5.70 7.44
C ALA A 79 -1.04 -4.56 7.61
N SER A 80 -0.57 -4.29 8.83
CA SER A 80 0.56 -3.38 9.06
C SER A 80 1.78 -3.79 8.23
N LEU A 81 2.63 -2.83 7.88
CA LEU A 81 3.93 -2.99 7.25
C LEU A 81 5.07 -3.06 8.27
N PHE A 82 4.75 -3.11 9.57
CA PHE A 82 5.71 -3.29 10.67
C PHE A 82 5.32 -4.49 11.53
N ILE A 83 6.34 -5.18 12.06
CA ILE A 83 6.18 -6.16 13.14
C ILE A 83 6.14 -5.43 14.49
N ASN A 84 6.98 -4.41 14.63
CA ASN A 84 7.06 -3.48 15.75
C ASN A 84 7.82 -2.20 15.32
N ASP A 85 8.00 -1.25 16.23
CA ASP A 85 8.70 0.03 15.99
C ASP A 85 10.11 -0.12 15.38
N GLU A 86 10.80 -1.24 15.61
CA GLU A 86 12.18 -1.46 15.18
C GLU A 86 12.29 -2.37 13.94
N HIS A 87 11.22 -3.11 13.62
CA HIS A 87 11.27 -4.19 12.63
C HIS A 87 10.18 -4.00 11.57
N PRO A 88 10.51 -3.42 10.41
CA PRO A 88 9.60 -3.40 9.27
C PRO A 88 9.38 -4.79 8.69
N LYS A 89 8.22 -5.02 8.08
CA LYS A 89 7.94 -6.18 7.24
C LYS A 89 8.52 -5.96 5.83
N PRO A 90 8.78 -7.04 5.06
CA PRO A 90 9.34 -6.93 3.72
C PRO A 90 8.55 -5.99 2.79
N ALA A 91 7.22 -6.00 2.89
CA ALA A 91 6.32 -5.22 2.05
C ALA A 91 6.55 -3.69 2.08
N ILE A 92 7.17 -3.12 3.12
CA ILE A 92 7.47 -1.68 3.14
C ILE A 92 8.54 -1.31 2.10
N TYR A 93 9.45 -2.23 1.81
CA TYR A 93 10.59 -1.97 0.93
C TYR A 93 10.20 -1.94 -0.54
N GLU A 94 9.06 -2.53 -0.91
CA GLU A 94 8.48 -2.43 -2.25
C GLU A 94 8.27 -0.96 -2.66
N PHE A 95 7.86 -0.10 -1.72
CA PHE A 95 7.67 1.32 -2.00
C PHE A 95 8.95 2.05 -2.44
N LEU A 96 10.14 1.56 -2.08
CA LEU A 96 11.41 2.17 -2.49
C LEU A 96 11.65 2.03 -4.00
N GLU A 97 11.14 0.97 -4.63
CA GLU A 97 11.29 0.74 -6.07
C GLU A 97 10.40 1.69 -6.89
N PHE A 98 9.24 2.07 -6.33
CA PHE A 98 8.23 2.91 -6.98
C PHE A 98 8.26 4.37 -6.51
N GLN A 99 9.27 4.77 -5.72
CA GLN A 99 9.47 6.17 -5.36
C GLN A 99 9.93 6.94 -6.61
N ASN A 100 8.99 7.70 -7.20
CA ASN A 100 9.34 8.74 -8.15
C ASN A 100 10.23 9.78 -7.44
N SER A 101 11.50 9.85 -7.84
CA SER A 101 12.52 10.78 -7.35
C SER A 101 12.22 12.26 -7.64
N ASP A 102 11.11 12.55 -8.32
CA ASP A 102 10.70 13.89 -8.74
C ASP A 102 9.71 14.58 -7.79
N LEU A 103 9.33 13.96 -6.68
CA LEU A 103 8.66 14.71 -5.60
C LEU A 103 9.73 15.48 -4.83
N PRO A 104 9.83 16.81 -4.96
CA PRO A 104 10.75 17.56 -4.13
C PRO A 104 10.34 17.34 -2.67
N LEU A 105 11.22 16.69 -1.91
CA LEU A 105 11.22 16.81 -0.46
C LEU A 105 11.22 18.31 -0.18
N LYS A 106 10.09 18.86 0.25
CA LYS A 106 10.02 20.24 0.72
C LYS A 106 11.00 20.33 1.88
N THR A 107 12.18 20.86 1.62
CA THR A 107 13.08 21.26 2.69
C THR A 107 12.30 22.25 3.54
N ASN A 108 12.27 22.00 4.85
CA ASN A 108 11.65 22.92 5.80
C ASN A 108 12.19 24.33 5.50
N PRO A 109 11.33 25.36 5.40
CA PRO A 109 11.83 26.72 5.30
C PRO A 109 12.70 26.96 6.53
N SER A 110 13.98 27.23 6.29
CA SER A 110 14.95 27.59 7.31
C SER A 110 14.36 28.67 8.21
N GLU A 111 14.36 28.41 9.51
CA GLU A 111 13.99 29.37 10.55
C GLU A 111 14.82 30.66 10.35
N ASN A 112 14.13 31.79 10.14
CA ASN A 112 14.71 33.13 10.21
C ASN A 112 14.58 33.65 11.65
#